data_AF-M0DL01-F1
#
_entry.id   AF-M0DL01-F1
#
_cell.length_a   1.000
_cell.length_b   1.000
_cell.length_c   1.000
_cell.angle_alpha   90.00
_cell.angle_beta   90.00
_cell.angle_gamma   90.00
#
_symmetry.space_group_name_H-M   'P 1'
#
loop_
_entity.id
_entity.type
_entity.pdbx_description
1 polymer ?
#
loop_
_entity_poly.entity_id
_entity_poly.type
_entity_poly.pdbx_seq_one_letter_code
_entity_poly.pdbx_strand_id
1 'polypeptide(L)'
;MPNLNRSERKLLDEKMEPYVDGFDSMLADVIHDTFADDPQLRRLATIVTETDHAIDARDEQNGVDEEWSELDEASQKVTWVLERRTREVIAEKCETVALDATEWTDVHSKEKIEAAVREAVEWLRHNTNPAERAGVAYGDELPDPDALFEEVSA
;
A
#
# COMPACT_ATOMS: atom_id res chain seq x y z
N MET A 1 18.49 -5.42 -7.02
CA MET A 1 18.01 -5.68 -5.66
C MET A 1 17.72 -7.18 -5.54
N PRO A 2 17.91 -7.83 -4.39
CA PRO A 2 17.56 -9.25 -4.24
C PRO A 2 16.05 -9.44 -4.48
N ASN A 3 15.69 -10.56 -5.10
CA ASN A 3 14.29 -10.96 -5.26
C ASN A 3 13.70 -11.29 -3.88
N LEU A 4 12.45 -10.89 -3.64
CA LEU A 4 11.73 -11.27 -2.44
C LEU A 4 11.66 -12.80 -2.31
N ASN A 5 11.94 -13.30 -1.12
CA ASN A 5 11.72 -14.69 -0.77
C ASN A 5 10.20 -14.96 -0.60
N ARG A 6 9.82 -16.24 -0.44
CA ARG A 6 8.40 -16.63 -0.36
C ARG A 6 7.68 -16.01 0.84
N SER A 7 8.32 -15.94 2.00
CA SER A 7 7.74 -15.38 3.21
C SER A 7 7.56 -13.87 3.11
N GLU A 8 8.56 -13.17 2.56
CA GLU A 8 8.50 -11.72 2.32
C GLU A 8 7.38 -11.36 1.35
N ARG A 9 7.24 -12.11 0.26
CA ARG A 9 6.15 -11.91 -0.70
C ARG A 9 4.80 -12.16 -0.06
N LYS A 10 4.65 -13.28 0.66
CA LYS A 10 3.41 -13.61 1.36
C LYS A 10 3.01 -12.53 2.35
N LEU A 11 3.95 -11.98 3.11
CA LEU A 11 3.69 -10.89 4.04
C LEU A 11 3.23 -9.62 3.32
N LEU A 12 3.86 -9.24 2.20
CA LEU A 12 3.42 -8.09 1.42
C LEU A 12 2.03 -8.31 0.81
N ASP A 13 1.76 -9.50 0.30
CA ASP A 13 0.44 -9.87 -0.23
C ASP A 13 -0.63 -9.73 0.88
N GLU A 14 -0.38 -10.27 2.08
CA GLU A 14 -1.28 -10.16 3.24
C GLU A 14 -1.52 -8.70 3.68
N LYS A 15 -0.52 -7.82 3.55
CA LYS A 15 -0.68 -6.39 3.89
C LYS A 15 -1.41 -5.60 2.80
N MET A 16 -1.35 -6.06 1.55
CA MET A 16 -1.95 -5.42 0.39
C MET A 16 -3.41 -5.83 0.17
N GLU A 17 -3.71 -7.13 0.35
CA GLU A 17 -5.00 -7.76 0.04
C GLU A 17 -6.21 -6.98 0.57
N PRO A 18 -6.23 -6.47 1.83
CA PRO A 18 -7.39 -5.72 2.32
C PRO A 18 -7.71 -4.44 1.54
N TYR A 19 -6.71 -3.85 0.86
CA TYR A 19 -6.90 -2.68 0.03
C TYR A 19 -7.35 -3.07 -1.37
N VAL A 20 -6.73 -4.10 -1.97
CA VAL A 20 -7.14 -4.61 -3.29
C VAL A 20 -8.59 -5.11 -3.24
N ASP A 21 -8.98 -5.85 -2.21
CA ASP A 21 -10.36 -6.31 -2.00
C ASP A 21 -11.34 -5.17 -1.67
N GLY A 22 -10.82 -4.06 -1.18
CA GLY A 22 -11.61 -2.88 -0.79
C GLY A 22 -11.85 -1.89 -1.93
N PHE A 23 -11.17 -2.05 -3.07
CA PHE A 23 -11.30 -1.20 -4.24
C PHE A 23 -12.01 -1.94 -5.37
N ASP A 24 -13.04 -1.30 -5.93
CA ASP A 24 -13.91 -1.88 -6.97
C ASP A 24 -13.46 -1.50 -8.40
N SER A 25 -12.50 -0.59 -8.53
CA SER A 25 -12.00 -0.12 -9.82
C SER A 25 -10.64 -0.71 -10.21
N MET A 26 -10.12 -0.28 -11.36
CA MET A 26 -8.75 -0.62 -11.78
C MET A 26 -7.65 -0.07 -10.85
N LEU A 27 -7.99 0.77 -9.85
CA LEU A 27 -7.07 1.12 -8.77
C LEU A 27 -6.56 -0.13 -8.03
N ALA A 28 -7.43 -1.14 -7.85
CA ALA A 28 -7.06 -2.42 -7.25
C ALA A 28 -5.94 -3.12 -8.05
N ASP A 29 -6.05 -3.13 -9.38
CA ASP A 29 -5.04 -3.72 -10.28
C ASP A 29 -3.70 -2.94 -10.20
N VAL A 30 -3.75 -1.61 -10.21
CA VAL A 30 -2.56 -0.75 -10.09
C VAL A 30 -1.82 -1.00 -8.78
N ILE A 31 -2.56 -1.12 -7.68
CA ILE A 31 -1.98 -1.46 -6.37
C ILE A 31 -1.40 -2.87 -6.42
N HIS A 32 -2.19 -3.86 -6.86
CA HIS A 32 -1.75 -5.25 -6.95
C HIS A 32 -0.41 -5.40 -7.69
N ASP A 33 -0.28 -4.73 -8.84
CA ASP A 33 0.87 -4.90 -9.71
C ASP A 33 2.11 -4.13 -9.25
N THR A 34 1.93 -3.03 -8.52
CA THR A 34 3.04 -2.09 -8.21
C THR A 34 3.32 -1.91 -6.72
N PHE A 35 2.52 -2.50 -5.82
CA PHE A 35 2.69 -2.37 -4.36
C PHE A 35 4.05 -2.91 -3.91
N ALA A 36 4.43 -4.08 -4.43
CA ALA A 36 5.68 -4.72 -4.09
C ALA A 36 6.92 -4.06 -4.72
N ASP A 37 6.77 -3.01 -5.53
CA ASP A 37 7.91 -2.27 -6.11
C ASP A 37 8.51 -1.25 -5.14
N ASP A 38 7.80 -0.89 -4.07
CA ASP A 38 8.32 0.02 -3.06
C ASP A 38 9.52 -0.59 -2.31
N PRO A 39 10.72 0.02 -2.41
CA PRO A 39 11.93 -0.55 -1.83
C PRO A 39 11.92 -0.54 -0.30
N GLN A 40 11.17 0.38 0.33
CA GLN A 40 11.08 0.47 1.78
C GLN A 40 10.18 -0.64 2.34
N LEU A 41 9.03 -0.92 1.71
CA LEU A 41 8.16 -2.05 2.03
C LEU A 41 8.90 -3.37 1.91
N ARG A 42 9.64 -3.58 0.81
CA ARG A 42 10.49 -4.77 0.64
C ARG A 42 11.45 -4.95 1.81
N ARG A 43 12.16 -3.87 2.18
CA ARG A 43 13.13 -3.91 3.27
C ARG A 43 12.46 -4.19 4.62
N LEU A 44 11.31 -3.56 4.89
CA LEU A 44 10.55 -3.79 6.12
C LEU A 44 10.03 -5.23 6.18
N ALA A 45 9.53 -5.78 5.07
CA ALA A 45 9.09 -7.17 5.00
C ALA A 45 10.25 -8.14 5.29
N THR A 46 11.44 -7.91 4.73
CA THR A 46 12.63 -8.70 5.10
C THR A 46 12.89 -8.64 6.60
N ILE A 47 12.94 -7.45 7.20
CA ILE A 47 13.22 -7.30 8.64
C ILE A 47 12.16 -8.01 9.49
N VAL A 48 10.87 -7.86 9.17
CA VAL A 48 9.79 -8.56 9.89
C VAL A 48 9.99 -10.08 9.80
N THR A 49 10.16 -10.61 8.60
CA THR A 49 10.32 -12.07 8.42
C THR A 49 11.59 -12.63 9.09
N GLU A 50 12.69 -11.88 9.08
CA GLU A 50 13.92 -12.27 9.78
C GLU A 50 13.75 -12.23 11.30
N THR A 51 13.01 -11.24 11.81
CA THR A 51 12.74 -11.13 13.25
C THR A 51 11.81 -12.24 13.72
N ASP A 52 10.75 -12.55 12.96
CA ASP A 52 9.82 -13.63 13.27
C ASP A 52 10.53 -14.99 13.28
N HIS A 53 11.40 -15.26 12.31
CA HIS A 53 12.22 -16.47 12.32
C HIS A 53 13.17 -16.55 13.53
N ALA A 54 13.71 -15.40 14.00
CA ALA A 54 14.56 -15.37 15.18
C ALA A 54 13.77 -15.63 16.47
N ILE A 55 12.55 -15.10 16.57
CA ILE A 55 11.61 -15.36 17.67
C ILE A 55 11.27 -16.85 17.72
N ASP A 56 10.85 -17.43 16.60
CA ASP A 56 10.50 -18.85 16.49
C ASP A 56 11.68 -19.74 16.91
N ALA A 57 12.89 -19.44 16.42
CA ALA A 57 14.09 -20.19 16.79
C ALA A 57 14.46 -20.06 18.28
N ARG A 58 14.22 -18.88 18.89
CA ARG A 58 14.45 -18.67 20.33
C ARG A 58 13.46 -19.47 21.15
N ASP A 59 12.17 -19.42 20.79
CA ASP A 59 11.10 -20.17 21.46
C ASP A 59 11.35 -21.68 21.39
N GLU A 60 11.73 -22.20 20.22
CA GLU A 60 12.07 -23.61 20.05
C GLU A 60 13.25 -24.05 20.93
N GLN A 61 14.25 -23.18 21.13
CA GLN A 61 15.47 -23.53 21.85
C GLN A 61 15.35 -23.33 23.37
N ASN A 62 14.70 -22.25 23.81
CA ASN A 62 14.74 -21.80 25.21
C ASN A 62 13.34 -21.55 25.79
N GLY A 63 12.29 -21.60 24.97
CA GLY A 63 10.95 -21.15 25.32
C GLY A 63 10.86 -19.63 25.45
N VAL A 64 9.74 -19.18 26.01
CA VAL A 64 9.49 -17.77 26.30
C VAL A 64 10.34 -17.29 27.48
N ASP A 65 11.28 -16.40 27.21
CA ASP A 65 12.16 -15.75 28.18
C ASP A 65 12.29 -14.23 27.96
N GLU A 66 13.23 -13.58 28.68
CA GLU A 66 13.44 -12.13 28.61
C GLU A 66 13.90 -11.70 27.22
N GLU A 67 14.88 -12.38 26.63
CA GLU A 67 15.34 -12.07 25.28
C GLU A 67 14.29 -12.36 24.22
N TRP A 68 13.48 -13.42 24.38
CA TRP A 68 12.32 -13.67 23.53
C TRP A 68 11.34 -12.49 23.58
N SER A 69 11.06 -11.96 24.78
CA SER A 69 10.12 -10.86 24.97
C SER A 69 10.62 -9.56 24.33
N GLU A 70 11.92 -9.29 24.41
CA GLU A 70 12.55 -8.15 23.73
C GLU A 70 12.46 -8.26 22.21
N LEU A 71 12.65 -9.48 21.67
CA LEU A 71 12.51 -9.75 20.24
C LEU A 71 11.06 -9.60 19.77
N ASP A 72 10.09 -10.11 20.53
CA ASP A 72 8.66 -9.94 20.24
C ASP A 72 8.25 -8.45 20.23
N GLU A 73 8.68 -7.67 21.22
CA GLU A 73 8.42 -6.22 21.23
C GLU A 73 9.06 -5.52 20.03
N ALA A 74 10.27 -5.92 19.63
CA ALA A 74 10.92 -5.40 18.44
C ALA A 74 10.16 -5.77 17.16
N SER A 75 9.69 -7.01 17.01
CA SER A 75 8.88 -7.45 15.86
C SER A 75 7.59 -6.64 15.76
N GLN A 76 6.87 -6.44 16.87
CA GLN A 76 5.65 -5.63 16.91
C GLN A 76 5.90 -4.20 16.43
N LYS A 77 7.00 -3.57 16.85
CA LYS A 77 7.37 -2.21 16.40
C LYS A 77 7.65 -2.16 14.90
N VAL A 78 8.41 -3.12 14.36
CA VAL A 78 8.72 -3.14 12.92
C VAL A 78 7.47 -3.44 12.10
N THR A 79 6.62 -4.36 12.56
CA THR A 79 5.34 -4.67 11.93
C THR A 79 4.44 -3.44 11.87
N TRP A 80 4.38 -2.64 12.95
CA TRP A 80 3.65 -1.38 12.94
C TRP A 80 4.22 -0.37 11.93
N VAL A 81 5.55 -0.28 11.79
CA VAL A 81 6.19 0.57 10.78
C VAL A 81 5.86 0.07 9.35
N LEU A 82 5.83 -1.24 9.13
CA LEU A 82 5.41 -1.85 7.87
C LEU A 82 3.97 -1.45 7.53
N GLU A 83 3.03 -1.61 8.46
CA GLU A 83 1.62 -1.24 8.26
C GLU A 83 1.44 0.25 7.98
N ARG A 84 2.23 1.10 8.65
CA ARG A 84 2.23 2.53 8.41
C ARG A 84 2.71 2.86 7.00
N ARG A 85 3.81 2.25 6.54
CA ARG A 85 4.33 2.44 5.19
C ARG A 85 3.39 1.87 4.13
N THR A 86 2.71 0.74 4.41
CA THR A 86 1.67 0.18 3.53
C THR A 86 0.64 1.24 3.19
N ARG A 87 0.08 1.93 4.19
CA ARG A 87 -0.93 2.98 3.96
C ARG A 87 -0.38 4.19 3.19
N GLU A 88 0.88 4.54 3.42
CA GLU A 88 1.56 5.63 2.70
C GLU A 88 1.73 5.26 1.22
N VAL A 89 2.15 4.03 0.91
CA VAL A 89 2.23 3.53 -0.47
C VAL A 89 0.85 3.50 -1.13
N ILE A 90 -0.20 3.04 -0.44
CA ILE A 90 -1.57 3.10 -0.99
C ILE A 90 -1.97 4.55 -1.32
N ALA A 91 -1.63 5.51 -0.46
CA ALA A 91 -1.87 6.92 -0.74
C ALA A 91 -1.12 7.41 -2.00
N GLU A 92 0.16 7.04 -2.16
CA GLU A 92 0.96 7.34 -3.36
C GLU A 92 0.33 6.75 -4.63
N LYS A 93 -0.20 5.52 -4.56
CA LYS A 93 -0.89 4.90 -5.71
C LYS A 93 -2.22 5.59 -6.01
N CYS A 94 -2.98 5.98 -4.99
CA CYS A 94 -4.19 6.75 -5.17
C CYS A 94 -3.89 8.09 -5.83
N GLU A 95 -2.85 8.80 -5.40
CA GLU A 95 -2.46 10.09 -6.02
C GLU A 95 -2.06 9.89 -7.49
N THR A 96 -1.24 8.87 -7.76
CA THR A 96 -0.84 8.53 -9.14
C THR A 96 -2.07 8.30 -10.02
N VAL A 97 -3.04 7.52 -9.55
CA VAL A 97 -4.29 7.30 -10.30
C VAL A 97 -5.10 8.58 -10.45
N ALA A 98 -5.23 9.37 -9.39
CA ALA A 98 -6.02 10.60 -9.39
C ALA A 98 -5.48 11.66 -10.37
N LEU A 99 -4.15 11.74 -10.54
CA LEU A 99 -3.49 12.74 -11.38
C LEU A 99 -3.20 12.22 -12.79
N ASP A 100 -2.73 10.98 -12.92
CA ASP A 100 -2.10 10.50 -14.15
C ASP A 100 -2.97 9.52 -14.94
N ALA A 101 -4.04 8.94 -14.36
CA ALA A 101 -4.82 7.91 -15.04
C ALA A 101 -5.54 8.40 -16.29
N THR A 102 -5.74 9.71 -16.44
CA THR A 102 -6.31 10.31 -17.67
C THR A 102 -5.44 10.07 -18.91
N GLU A 103 -4.15 9.78 -18.72
CA GLU A 103 -3.24 9.46 -19.82
C GLU A 103 -3.38 8.01 -20.32
N TRP A 104 -4.10 7.13 -19.59
CA TRP A 104 -4.17 5.69 -19.87
C TRP A 104 -5.34 5.28 -20.80
N THR A 105 -5.83 6.23 -21.59
CA THR A 105 -6.99 6.04 -22.48
C THR A 105 -6.72 5.13 -23.68
N ASP A 106 -5.45 4.82 -23.96
CA ASP A 106 -5.00 3.89 -24.98
C ASP A 106 -5.21 2.41 -24.58
N VAL A 107 -5.24 2.13 -23.28
CA VAL A 107 -5.36 0.78 -22.71
C VAL A 107 -6.65 0.55 -21.92
N HIS A 108 -7.26 1.61 -21.38
CA HIS A 108 -8.49 1.53 -20.58
C HIS A 108 -9.59 2.43 -21.13
N SER A 109 -10.84 2.03 -20.90
CA SER A 109 -11.99 2.87 -21.27
C SER A 109 -12.09 4.07 -20.33
N LYS A 110 -12.69 5.16 -20.82
CA LYS A 110 -12.90 6.38 -20.05
C LYS A 110 -13.66 6.09 -18.75
N GLU A 111 -14.68 5.24 -18.80
CA GLU A 111 -15.48 4.88 -17.62
C GLU A 111 -14.66 4.16 -16.55
N LYS A 112 -13.71 3.31 -16.95
CA LYS A 112 -12.81 2.63 -16.00
C LYS A 112 -11.86 3.62 -15.34
N ILE A 113 -11.30 4.54 -16.12
CA ILE A 113 -10.41 5.60 -15.63
C ILE A 113 -11.17 6.50 -14.65
N GLU A 114 -12.37 6.93 -15.03
CA GLU A 114 -13.22 7.78 -14.18
C GLU A 114 -13.56 7.10 -12.85
N ALA A 115 -13.95 5.83 -12.87
CA ALA A 115 -14.22 5.06 -11.66
C ALA A 115 -12.99 5.01 -10.73
N ALA A 116 -11.80 4.78 -11.30
CA ALA A 116 -10.56 4.70 -10.53
C ALA A 116 -10.10 6.05 -9.97
N VAL A 117 -10.20 7.13 -10.74
CA VAL A 117 -9.92 8.48 -10.27
C VAL A 117 -10.85 8.84 -9.12
N ARG A 118 -12.16 8.59 -9.28
CA ARG A 118 -13.15 8.90 -8.24
C ARG A 118 -12.88 8.13 -6.95
N GLU A 119 -12.64 6.83 -7.05
CA GLU A 119 -12.33 5.98 -5.90
C GLU A 119 -11.01 6.38 -5.21
N ALA A 120 -9.96 6.70 -5.98
CA ALA A 120 -8.69 7.17 -5.45
C ALA A 120 -8.83 8.50 -4.68
N VAL A 121 -9.53 9.47 -5.27
CA VAL A 121 -9.80 10.78 -4.63
C VAL A 121 -10.65 10.59 -3.37
N GLU A 122 -11.67 9.74 -3.42
CA GLU A 122 -12.49 9.42 -2.25
C GLU A 122 -11.67 8.79 -1.13
N TRP A 123 -10.78 7.85 -1.45
CA TRP A 123 -9.92 7.24 -0.45
C TRP A 123 -8.98 8.27 0.19
N LEU A 124 -8.34 9.13 -0.60
CA LEU A 124 -7.45 10.19 -0.09
C LEU A 124 -8.18 11.23 0.77
N ARG A 125 -9.45 11.55 0.46
CA ARG A 125 -10.30 12.42 1.29
C ARG A 125 -10.55 11.84 2.68
N HIS A 126 -10.69 10.53 2.81
CA HIS A 126 -10.95 9.86 4.08
C HIS A 126 -9.67 9.41 4.82
N ASN A 127 -8.52 9.38 4.14
CA ASN A 127 -7.26 8.87 4.66
C ASN A 127 -6.16 9.95 4.63
N THR A 128 -6.46 11.11 5.22
CA THR A 128 -5.56 12.27 5.24
C THR A 128 -4.25 12.00 5.99
N ASN A 129 -4.29 11.25 7.10
CA ASN A 129 -3.10 10.93 7.88
C ASN A 129 -2.05 10.13 7.08
N PRO A 130 -2.41 9.05 6.34
CA PRO A 130 -1.50 8.42 5.39
C PRO A 130 -0.99 9.36 4.29
N ALA A 131 -1.88 10.16 3.70
CA ALA A 131 -1.52 11.06 2.62
C ALA A 131 -0.50 12.13 3.05
N GLU A 132 -0.72 12.77 4.19
CA GLU A 132 0.20 13.76 4.78
C GLU A 132 1.58 13.18 5.06
N ARG A 133 1.66 11.93 5.55
CA ARG A 133 2.94 11.26 5.83
C ARG A 133 3.68 10.84 4.56
N ALA A 134 2.95 10.45 3.52
CA ALA A 134 3.51 10.19 2.21
C ALA A 134 3.93 11.47 1.47
N GLY A 135 3.38 12.63 1.88
CA GLY A 135 3.64 13.91 1.24
C GLY A 135 2.89 14.07 -0.09
N VAL A 136 1.73 13.42 -0.21
CA VAL A 136 0.89 13.43 -1.42
C VAL A 136 -0.31 14.34 -1.25
N ALA A 137 -0.86 14.83 -2.36
CA ALA A 137 -2.05 15.68 -2.38
C ALA A 137 -3.30 14.92 -1.91
N TYR A 138 -4.18 15.62 -1.19
CA TYR A 138 -5.48 15.09 -0.76
C TYR A 138 -6.51 16.21 -0.58
N GLY A 139 -7.78 15.84 -0.43
CA GLY A 139 -8.84 16.80 -0.18
C GLY A 139 -9.08 17.72 -1.39
N ASP A 140 -9.01 19.03 -1.17
CA ASP A 140 -9.27 20.07 -2.17
C ASP A 140 -8.08 20.32 -3.12
N GLU A 141 -6.92 19.70 -2.86
CA GLU A 141 -5.74 19.80 -3.73
C GLU A 141 -5.81 18.86 -4.94
N LEU A 142 -6.66 17.85 -4.87
CA LEU A 142 -6.89 16.90 -5.97
C LEU A 142 -7.91 17.45 -6.96
N PRO A 143 -7.80 17.08 -8.25
CA PRO A 143 -8.76 17.50 -9.25
C PRO A 143 -10.15 16.94 -8.92
N ASP A 144 -11.19 17.70 -9.28
CA ASP A 144 -12.57 17.24 -9.16
C ASP A 144 -12.83 16.14 -10.21
N PRO A 145 -13.09 14.88 -9.79
CA PRO A 145 -13.33 13.78 -10.71
C PRO A 145 -14.48 14.07 -11.67
N ASP A 146 -15.53 14.75 -11.21
CA ASP A 146 -16.71 14.99 -12.03
C ASP A 146 -16.40 16.04 -13.11
N ALA A 147 -15.66 17.10 -12.76
CA ALA A 147 -15.23 18.13 -13.71
C ALA A 147 -14.23 17.61 -14.76
N LEU A 148 -13.35 16.67 -14.40
CA LEU A 148 -12.37 16.07 -15.31
C LEU A 148 -13.02 15.35 -16.51
N PHE A 149 -14.24 14.86 -16.36
CA PHE A 149 -14.90 14.04 -17.38
C PHE A 149 -16.17 14.67 -17.99
N GLU A 150 -16.60 15.84 -17.50
CA GLU A 150 -17.71 16.63 -18.07
C GLU A 150 -17.42 17.18 -19.48
N GLU A 151 -16.16 17.46 -19.85
CA GLU A 151 -15.82 18.07 -21.16
C GLU A 151 -15.96 17.13 -22.38
N VAL A 152 -16.27 15.84 -22.21
CA VAL A 152 -16.28 14.85 -23.32
C VAL A 152 -17.69 14.37 -23.68
N SER A 153 -18.75 14.96 -23.11
CA SER A 153 -20.14 14.58 -23.36
C SER A 153 -20.91 15.56 -24.27
N ALA A 154 -20.22 16.50 -24.93
CA ALA A 154 -20.79 17.49 -25.85
C ALA A 154 -20.52 17.16 -27.33
#